data_AF-A0A2B7Z7M0-F1
#
_entry.id   AF-A0A2B7Z7M0-F1
#
_cell.length_a   1.000
_cell.length_b   1.000
_cell.length_c   1.000
_cell.angle_alpha   90.00
_cell.angle_beta   90.00
_cell.angle_gamma   90.00
#
_symmetry.space_group_name_H-M   'P 1'
#
loop_
_entity.id
_entity.type
_entity.pdbx_description
1 polymer ?
#
loop_
_entity_poly.entity_id
_entity_poly.type
_entity_poly.pdbx_seq_one_letter_code
_entity_poly.pdbx_strand_id
1 'polypeptide(L)'
;MQKQVTDSDKAFRDSDAQYLKMKQCEVQMVHQFMTQLQAVEECLHHSYEDYHQKAHLYMKVLPEIYHKFDKYAEKLKDLEYDAVLTRLATAENNLSERNRKTKEKFNFNSNNFFN
;
A
#
# COMPACT_ATOMS: atom_id res chain seq x y z
N MET A 1 -32.66 -26.76 4.76
CA MET A 1 -31.70 -25.76 5.24
C MET A 1 -30.35 -26.00 4.57
N GLN A 2 -30.12 -25.35 3.43
CA GLN A 2 -28.85 -25.46 2.70
C GLN A 2 -27.85 -24.46 3.27
N LYS A 3 -26.65 -24.96 3.54
CA LYS A 3 -25.54 -24.33 4.24
C LYS A 3 -25.10 -23.02 3.56
N GLN A 4 -25.00 -21.95 4.35
CA GLN A 4 -24.29 -20.68 4.06
C GLN A 4 -22.75 -20.88 3.94
N VAL A 5 -22.29 -21.99 3.38
CA VAL A 5 -20.86 -22.36 3.33
C VAL A 5 -20.15 -21.79 2.09
N THR A 6 -20.85 -21.06 1.23
CA THR A 6 -20.33 -20.65 -0.09
C THR A 6 -19.83 -19.21 -0.19
N ASP A 7 -20.06 -18.35 0.80
CA ASP A 7 -19.79 -16.91 0.67
C ASP A 7 -18.46 -16.47 1.30
N SER A 8 -18.08 -17.04 2.46
CA SER A 8 -16.81 -16.72 3.12
C SER A 8 -15.60 -17.12 2.28
N ASP A 9 -15.61 -18.33 1.71
CA ASP A 9 -14.52 -18.82 0.87
C ASP A 9 -14.37 -17.99 -0.41
N LYS A 10 -15.47 -17.40 -0.90
CA LYS A 10 -15.44 -16.49 -2.03
C LYS A 10 -14.84 -15.15 -1.62
N ALA A 11 -15.27 -14.58 -0.49
CA ALA A 11 -14.73 -13.32 0.03
C ALA A 11 -13.22 -13.42 0.26
N PHE A 12 -12.73 -14.50 0.87
CA PHE A 12 -11.29 -14.73 1.05
C PHE A 12 -10.53 -14.78 -0.28
N ARG A 13 -11.04 -15.53 -1.27
CA ARG A 13 -10.41 -15.59 -2.61
C ARG A 13 -10.39 -14.23 -3.30
N ASP A 14 -11.45 -13.43 -3.14
CA ASP A 14 -11.54 -12.10 -3.72
C ASP A 14 -10.52 -11.16 -3.04
N SER A 15 -10.36 -11.23 -1.71
CA SER A 15 -9.34 -10.50 -0.96
C SER A 15 -7.92 -10.92 -1.32
N ASP A 16 -7.64 -12.23 -1.45
CA ASP A 16 -6.33 -12.74 -1.88
C ASP A 16 -6.00 -12.23 -3.30
N ALA A 17 -6.96 -12.29 -4.22
CA ALA A 17 -6.79 -11.79 -5.58
C ALA A 17 -6.59 -10.27 -5.63
N GLN A 18 -7.31 -9.53 -4.79
CA GLN A 18 -7.14 -8.08 -4.64
C GLN A 18 -5.75 -7.76 -4.11
N TYR A 19 -5.33 -8.40 -3.02
CA TYR A 19 -4.04 -8.20 -2.39
C TYR A 19 -2.90 -8.43 -3.36
N LEU A 20 -2.93 -9.52 -4.13
CA LEU A 20 -1.90 -9.83 -5.14
C LEU A 20 -1.76 -8.73 -6.19
N LYS A 21 -2.87 -8.20 -6.71
CA LYS A 21 -2.89 -7.18 -7.77
C LYS A 21 -2.60 -5.77 -7.26
N MET A 22 -2.82 -5.52 -5.98
CA MET A 22 -2.73 -4.18 -5.41
C MET A 22 -1.30 -3.64 -5.52
N LYS A 23 -1.19 -2.42 -6.07
CA LYS A 23 0.02 -1.61 -6.14
C LYS A 23 -0.34 -0.16 -5.88
N GLN A 24 0.60 0.61 -5.37
CA GLN A 24 0.41 2.03 -5.13
C GLN A 24 0.15 2.75 -6.47
N CYS A 25 -0.89 3.58 -6.50
CA CYS A 25 -1.17 4.43 -7.64
C CYS A 25 -0.27 5.69 -7.64
N GLU A 26 0.04 6.23 -8.82
CA GLU A 26 0.85 7.45 -8.97
C GLU A 26 0.31 8.66 -8.21
N VAL A 27 -1.00 8.70 -7.95
CA VAL A 27 -1.67 9.85 -7.31
C VAL A 27 -2.08 9.56 -5.87
N GLN A 28 -1.61 8.45 -5.33
CA GLN A 28 -1.92 7.98 -3.99
C GLN A 28 -0.68 8.09 -3.10
N MET A 29 -0.81 8.75 -1.95
CA MET A 29 0.29 8.81 -0.99
C MET A 29 0.55 7.42 -0.38
N VAL A 30 1.80 7.18 0.03
CA VAL A 30 2.24 5.95 0.66
C VAL A 30 1.37 5.59 1.87
N HIS A 31 1.04 6.55 2.73
CA HIS A 31 0.18 6.30 3.89
C HIS A 31 -1.23 5.83 3.51
N GLN A 32 -1.84 6.43 2.47
CA GLN A 32 -3.17 6.04 2.00
C GLN A 32 -3.15 4.64 1.41
N PHE A 33 -2.10 4.33 0.66
CA PHE A 33 -1.88 3.00 0.10
C PHE A 33 -1.72 1.94 1.19
N MET A 34 -0.92 2.23 2.21
CA MET A 34 -0.70 1.34 3.35
C MET A 34 -1.98 1.02 4.10
N THR A 35 -2.79 2.04 4.43
CA THR A 35 -4.08 1.83 5.10
C THR A 35 -5.00 0.92 4.30
N GLN A 36 -5.06 1.10 2.98
CA GLN A 36 -5.85 0.23 2.12
C GLN A 36 -5.27 -1.19 2.04
N LEU A 37 -3.94 -1.32 1.99
CA LEU A 37 -3.28 -2.62 1.91
C LEU A 37 -3.52 -3.43 3.18
N GLN A 38 -3.38 -2.80 4.36
CA GLN A 38 -3.66 -3.43 5.66
C GLN A 38 -5.11 -3.88 5.78
N ALA A 39 -6.07 -3.06 5.33
CA ALA A 39 -7.48 -3.44 5.34
C ALA A 39 -7.77 -4.71 4.50
N VAL A 40 -7.02 -4.92 3.41
CA VAL A 40 -7.12 -6.15 2.61
C VAL A 40 -6.36 -7.30 3.28
N GLU A 41 -5.21 -7.04 3.91
CA GLU A 41 -4.43 -8.05 4.66
C GLU A 41 -5.23 -8.70 5.79
N GLU A 42 -6.01 -7.90 6.52
CA GLU A 42 -6.90 -8.39 7.59
C GLU A 42 -8.01 -9.32 7.06
N CYS A 43 -8.32 -9.24 5.76
CA CYS A 43 -9.36 -10.04 5.10
C CYS A 43 -8.79 -11.27 4.38
N LEU A 44 -7.49 -11.54 4.47
CA LEU A 44 -6.87 -12.68 3.78
C LEU A 44 -7.23 -14.01 4.43
N HIS A 45 -7.21 -15.07 3.63
CA HIS A 45 -7.43 -16.42 4.15
C HIS A 45 -6.32 -16.85 5.13
N HIS A 46 -5.10 -16.41 4.85
CA HIS A 46 -3.92 -16.68 5.66
C HIS A 46 -3.11 -15.40 5.85
N SER A 47 -2.75 -15.12 7.10
CA SER A 47 -1.85 -14.02 7.42
C SER A 47 -0.43 -14.34 6.95
N TYR A 48 0.22 -13.35 6.36
CA TYR A 48 1.63 -13.43 6.04
C TYR A 48 2.48 -13.19 7.29
N GLU A 49 3.65 -13.81 7.33
CA GLU A 49 4.66 -13.45 8.33
C GLU A 49 5.14 -12.02 8.10
N ASP A 50 5.56 -11.36 9.16
CA ASP A 50 6.01 -9.97 9.18
C ASP A 50 7.05 -9.65 8.09
N TYR A 51 8.03 -10.54 7.86
CA TYR A 51 8.99 -10.38 6.76
C TYR A 51 8.32 -10.34 5.38
N HIS A 52 7.36 -11.22 5.13
CA HIS A 52 6.63 -11.28 3.86
C HIS A 52 5.74 -10.05 3.67
N GLN A 53 5.09 -9.57 4.73
CA GLN A 53 4.30 -8.32 4.69
C GLN A 53 5.19 -7.13 4.31
N LYS A 54 6.36 -7.00 4.94
CA LYS A 54 7.35 -5.94 4.60
C LYS A 54 7.78 -6.05 3.14
N ALA A 55 8.09 -7.26 2.68
CA ALA A 55 8.56 -7.49 1.32
C ALA A 55 7.47 -7.17 0.29
N HIS A 56 6.23 -7.56 0.55
CA HIS A 56 5.08 -7.22 -0.30
C HIS A 56 4.84 -5.72 -0.35
N LEU A 57 4.82 -5.04 0.80
CA LEU A 57 4.70 -3.59 0.85
C LEU A 57 5.79 -2.91 0.00
N TYR A 58 7.05 -3.32 0.20
CA TYR A 58 8.20 -2.82 -0.57
C TYR A 58 8.05 -3.04 -2.08
N MET A 59 7.56 -4.21 -2.52
CA MET A 59 7.34 -4.51 -3.94
C MET A 59 6.11 -3.82 -4.55
N LYS A 60 5.17 -3.37 -3.72
CA LYS A 60 3.90 -2.78 -4.15
C LYS A 60 3.89 -1.26 -4.15
N VAL A 61 4.81 -0.61 -3.45
CA VAL A 61 5.03 0.84 -3.59
C VAL A 61 5.64 1.18 -4.96
N LEU A 62 5.56 2.45 -5.34
CA LEU A 62 6.07 2.87 -6.64
C LEU A 62 7.60 2.76 -6.74
N PRO A 63 8.14 2.48 -7.94
CA PRO A 63 9.57 2.30 -8.13
C PRO A 63 10.45 3.45 -7.63
N GLU A 64 10.02 4.68 -7.86
CA GLU A 64 10.75 5.87 -7.44
C GLU A 64 10.91 5.97 -5.91
N ILE A 65 9.93 5.47 -5.16
CA ILE A 65 9.93 5.49 -3.69
C ILE A 65 10.88 4.44 -3.15
N TYR A 66 10.80 3.19 -3.64
CA TYR A 66 11.69 2.15 -3.14
C TYR A 66 13.15 2.39 -3.57
N HIS A 67 13.42 2.95 -4.75
CA HIS A 67 14.80 3.35 -5.12
C HIS A 67 15.38 4.41 -4.19
N LYS A 68 14.55 5.34 -3.68
CA LYS A 68 14.96 6.29 -2.64
C LYS A 68 15.16 5.60 -1.29
N PHE A 69 14.33 4.62 -0.96
CA PHE A 69 14.47 3.81 0.25
C PHE A 69 15.79 3.02 0.26
N ASP A 70 16.16 2.37 -0.85
CA ASP A 70 17.40 1.60 -0.99
C ASP A 70 18.66 2.42 -0.77
N LYS A 71 18.60 3.74 -1.05
CA LYS A 71 19.70 4.66 -0.80
C LYS A 71 20.09 4.74 0.68
N TYR A 72 19.19 4.37 1.59
CA TYR A 72 19.47 4.33 3.03
C TYR A 72 20.17 3.02 3.48
N ALA A 73 20.50 2.11 2.56
CA ALA A 73 21.36 0.93 2.74
C ALA A 73 21.00 -0.05 3.88
N GLU A 74 19.82 0.09 4.47
CA GLU A 74 19.34 -0.80 5.53
C GLU A 74 18.58 -1.98 4.94
N LYS A 75 18.89 -3.19 5.42
CA LYS A 75 18.21 -4.40 4.95
C LYS A 75 16.81 -4.39 5.53
N LEU A 76 15.80 -4.53 4.66
CA LEU A 76 14.38 -4.61 5.01
C LEU A 76 14.10 -5.56 6.19
N LYS A 77 14.83 -6.68 6.27
CA LYS A 77 14.71 -7.69 7.33
C LYS A 77 15.12 -7.21 8.73
N ASP A 78 15.94 -6.17 8.82
CA ASP A 78 16.47 -5.65 10.08
C ASP A 78 15.58 -4.52 10.63
N LEU A 79 14.56 -4.12 9.88
CA LEU A 79 13.61 -3.06 10.24
C LEU A 79 12.32 -3.64 10.77
N GLU A 80 11.75 -3.02 11.80
CA GLU A 80 10.36 -3.24 12.22
C GLU A 80 9.38 -2.71 11.16
N TYR A 81 8.15 -3.24 11.15
CA TYR A 81 7.15 -2.87 10.14
C TYR A 81 6.91 -1.36 10.11
N ASP A 82 6.68 -0.74 11.28
CA ASP A 82 6.47 0.71 11.42
C ASP A 82 7.67 1.55 10.96
N ALA A 83 8.89 1.02 11.12
CA ALA A 83 10.10 1.67 10.65
C ALA A 83 10.17 1.65 9.11
N VAL A 84 9.76 0.55 8.48
CA VAL A 84 9.59 0.48 7.01
C VAL A 84 8.55 1.50 6.54
N LEU A 85 7.41 1.62 7.25
CA LEU A 85 6.38 2.61 6.90
C LEU A 85 6.91 4.03 6.93
N THR A 86 7.53 4.41 8.05
CA THR A 86 8.06 5.75 8.27
C THR A 86 9.10 6.13 7.23
N ARG A 87 9.97 5.17 6.86
CA ARG A 87 11.02 5.39 5.85
C ARG A 87 10.45 5.48 4.43
N LEU A 88 9.46 4.68 4.06
CA LEU A 88 8.79 4.79 2.77
C LEU A 88 8.06 6.14 2.63
N ALA A 89 7.39 6.60 3.69
CA ALA A 89 6.77 7.93 3.71
C ALA A 89 7.83 9.05 3.63
N THR A 90 8.97 8.89 4.30
CA THR A 90 10.10 9.83 4.22
C THR A 90 10.70 9.86 2.81
N ALA A 91 10.87 8.71 2.18
CA ALA A 91 11.34 8.58 0.81
C ALA A 91 10.38 9.25 -0.17
N GLU A 92 9.07 9.07 -0.01
CA GLU A 92 8.05 9.78 -0.80
C GLU A 92 8.11 11.29 -0.58
N ASN A 93 8.26 11.76 0.66
CA ASN A 93 8.36 13.19 0.96
C ASN A 93 9.58 13.87 0.30
N ASN A 94 10.65 13.11 0.11
CA ASN A 94 11.86 13.56 -0.59
C ASN A 94 11.71 13.59 -2.13
N LEU A 95 10.56 13.17 -2.68
CA LEU A 95 10.21 13.26 -4.10
C LEU A 95 9.30 14.48 -4.33
N SER A 96 9.91 15.67 -4.44
CA SER A 96 9.20 16.95 -4.54
C SER A 96 8.20 17.03 -5.71
N GLU A 97 8.53 16.43 -6.86
CA GLU A 97 7.64 16.40 -8.03
C GLU A 97 6.38 15.57 -7.81
N ARG A 98 6.49 14.48 -7.05
CA ARG A 98 5.36 13.61 -6.72
C ARG A 98 4.38 14.33 -5.78
N ASN A 99 4.92 14.98 -4.75
CA ASN A 99 4.12 15.77 -3.82
C ASN A 99 3.36 16.90 -4.53
N ARG A 100 3.96 17.50 -5.56
CA ARG A 100 3.27 18.50 -6.39
C ARG A 100 2.11 17.88 -7.18
N LYS A 101 2.34 16.78 -7.90
CA LYS A 101 1.30 16.08 -8.69
C LYS A 101 0.11 15.61 -7.84
N THR A 102 0.38 15.09 -6.64
CA THR A 102 -0.69 14.66 -5.72
C THR A 102 -1.52 15.85 -5.21
N LYS A 103 -0.87 16.97 -4.86
CA LYS A 103 -1.55 18.21 -4.43
C LYS A 103 -2.37 18.85 -5.55
N GLU A 104 -1.82 18.92 -6.76
CA GLU A 104 -2.51 19.48 -7.93
C GLU A 104 -3.77 18.68 -8.27
N LYS A 105 -3.71 17.34 -8.23
CA LYS A 105 -4.87 16.49 -8.52
C LYS A 105 -5.92 16.52 -7.40
N PHE A 106 -5.50 16.63 -6.14
CA PHE A 106 -6.41 16.84 -5.01
C PHE A 106 -7.18 18.17 -5.15
N ASN A 107 -6.48 19.25 -5.52
CA ASN A 107 -7.10 20.55 -5.75
C ASN A 107 -8.05 20.53 -6.97
N PHE A 108 -7.73 19.79 -8.02
CA PHE A 108 -8.60 19.65 -9.19
C PHE A 108 -9.89 18.87 -8.87
N ASN A 109 -9.80 17.78 -8.10
CA ASN A 109 -10.98 17.03 -7.66
C ASN A 109 -11.85 17.86 -6.70
N SER A 110 -11.24 18.64 -5.82
CA SER A 110 -11.96 19.51 -4.87
C SER A 110 -12.80 20.58 -5.59
N ASN A 111 -12.27 21.15 -6.67
CA ASN A 111 -12.97 22.19 -7.43
C ASN A 111 -14.07 21.66 -8.37
N ASN A 112 -14.04 20.38 -8.74
CA ASN A 112 -15.08 19.77 -9.57
C ASN A 112 -16.29 19.24 -8.79
N PHE A 113 -16.25 19.25 -7.45
CA PHE A 113 -17.40 18.85 -6.62
C PHE A 113 -18.33 20.03 -6.26
N PHE A 114 -17.96 21.27 -6.62
CA PHE A 114 -18.72 22.49 -6.29
C PHE A 114 -19.30 23.23 -7.51
N ASN A 115 -19.31 22.63 -8.70
CA ASN A 115 -19.95 23.20 -9.90
C ASN A 115 -21.13 22.34 -10.36
#